data_AF-A0A4R5BCY7-F1
#
_entry.id   AF-A0A4R5BCY7-F1
#
_cell.length_a   1.000
_cell.length_b   1.000
_cell.length_c   1.000
_cell.angle_alpha   90.00
_cell.angle_beta   90.00
_cell.angle_gamma   90.00
#
_symmetry.space_group_name_H-M   'P 1'
#
loop_
_entity.id
_entity.type
_entity.pdbx_description
1 polymer ?
#
loop_
_entity_poly.entity_id
_entity_poly.type
_entity_poly.pdbx_seq_one_letter_code
_entity_poly.pdbx_strand_id
1 'polypeptide(L)'
;MTTTPQTGGTSALDELRAAYHDQLNRLAAERDAARRQARRAQAQADVARADLASLKSRVHELLDAAARHLPDLPALEGPALERATPELPPARETRALPAASRAPGTASETGKKREHSARAA
;
A
#
# COMPACT_ATOMS: atom_id res chain seq x y z
N MET A 1 3.18 0.54 61.05
CA MET A 1 2.88 0.01 59.69
C MET A 1 3.87 0.64 58.75
N THR A 2 5.02 0.00 58.59
CA THR A 2 6.19 0.53 57.87
C THR A 2 6.16 -0.06 56.47
N THR A 3 5.79 0.74 55.47
CA THR A 3 5.80 0.31 54.06
C THR A 3 7.21 0.46 53.52
N THR A 4 7.98 -0.62 53.56
CA THR A 4 9.32 -0.70 52.97
C THR A 4 9.19 -0.64 51.44
N PRO A 5 9.91 0.25 50.74
CA PRO A 5 9.89 0.31 49.29
C PRO A 5 10.54 -0.97 48.73
N GLN A 6 9.74 -1.76 48.03
CA GLN A 6 10.15 -3.02 47.42
C GLN A 6 11.32 -2.76 46.45
N THR A 7 12.51 -3.15 46.89
CA THR A 7 13.71 -3.21 46.07
C THR A 7 13.62 -4.51 45.27
N GLY A 8 13.25 -4.45 43.98
CA GLY A 8 13.27 -5.66 43.13
C GLY A 8 12.36 -5.71 41.90
N GLY A 9 11.57 -4.69 41.59
CA GLY A 9 10.76 -4.64 40.36
C GLY A 9 11.00 -3.33 39.65
N THR A 10 11.23 -3.35 38.34
CA THR A 10 11.16 -2.17 37.47
C THR A 10 9.94 -1.34 37.85
N SER A 11 10.14 -0.05 38.14
CA SER A 11 9.03 0.77 38.62
C SER A 11 7.95 0.86 37.55
N ALA A 12 6.68 1.09 37.92
CA ALA A 12 5.59 1.26 36.96
C ALA A 12 5.87 2.33 35.88
N LEU A 13 6.75 3.30 36.17
CA LEU A 13 7.22 4.29 35.20
C LEU A 13 8.18 3.70 34.16
N ASP A 14 9.02 2.73 34.55
CA ASP A 14 9.93 2.05 33.64
C ASP A 14 9.15 1.14 32.67
N GLU A 15 8.08 0.51 33.14
CA GLU A 15 7.16 -0.25 32.29
C GLU A 15 6.45 0.66 31.28
N LEU A 16 5.97 1.84 31.70
CA LEU A 16 5.36 2.80 30.79
C LEU A 16 6.36 3.33 29.75
N ARG A 17 7.60 3.63 30.16
CA ARG A 17 8.68 4.03 29.26
C ARG A 17 8.99 2.94 28.25
N ALA A 18 9.10 1.68 28.70
CA ALA A 18 9.34 0.53 27.83
C ALA A 18 8.21 0.37 26.79
N ALA A 19 6.94 0.40 27.23
CA ALA A 19 5.79 0.30 26.33
C ALA A 19 5.78 1.43 25.28
N TYR A 20 6.12 2.66 25.67
CA TYR A 20 6.22 3.78 24.73
C TYR A 20 7.38 3.62 23.75
N HIS A 21 8.55 3.17 24.21
CA HIS A 21 9.67 2.86 23.33
C HIS A 21 9.33 1.76 22.33
N ASP A 22 8.60 0.71 22.74
CA ASP A 22 8.13 -0.34 21.85
C ASP A 22 7.17 0.18 20.79
N GLN A 23 6.26 1.11 21.17
CA GLN A 23 5.38 1.77 20.22
C GLN A 23 6.16 2.61 19.20
N LEU A 24 7.15 3.38 19.63
CA LEU A 24 8.01 4.15 18.73
C LEU A 24 8.82 3.25 17.79
N ASN A 25 9.35 2.14 18.30
CA ASN A 25 10.08 1.17 17.50
C ASN A 25 9.20 0.53 16.44
N ARG A 26 7.96 0.15 16.81
CA ARG A 26 6.97 -0.37 15.86
C ARG A 26 6.66 0.64 14.76
N LEU A 27 6.41 1.90 15.12
CA LEU A 27 6.11 2.96 14.14
C LEU A 27 7.30 3.20 13.19
N ALA A 28 8.53 3.20 13.71
CA ALA A 28 9.74 3.33 12.89
C ALA A 28 9.89 2.14 11.92
N ALA A 29 9.63 0.91 12.38
CA ALA A 29 9.67 -0.28 11.55
C ALA A 29 8.62 -0.25 10.43
N GLU A 30 7.39 0.17 10.73
CA GLU A 30 6.30 0.33 9.77
C GLU A 30 6.64 1.41 8.72
N ARG A 31 7.18 2.55 9.14
CA ARG A 31 7.66 3.60 8.24
C ARG A 31 8.75 3.08 7.30
N ASP A 32 9.71 2.34 7.83
CA ASP A 32 10.83 1.84 7.03
C ASP A 32 10.38 0.75 6.06
N ALA A 33 9.39 -0.08 6.43
CA ALA A 33 8.72 -1.00 5.52
C ALA A 33 8.01 -0.24 4.38
N ALA A 34 7.24 0.80 4.69
CA ALA A 34 6.57 1.64 3.69
C ALA A 34 7.58 2.30 2.74
N ARG A 35 8.70 2.82 3.25
CA ARG A 35 9.78 3.39 2.43
C ARG A 35 10.40 2.37 1.48
N ARG A 36 10.63 1.13 1.94
CA ARG A 36 11.12 0.06 1.06
C ARG A 36 10.11 -0.29 -0.02
N GLN A 37 8.83 -0.33 0.32
CA GLN A 37 7.76 -0.60 -0.64
C GLN A 37 7.65 0.51 -1.69
N ALA A 38 7.73 1.78 -1.29
CA ALA A 38 7.73 2.92 -2.20
C ALA A 38 8.90 2.86 -3.20
N ARG A 39 10.11 2.56 -2.73
CA ARG A 39 11.28 2.40 -3.61
C ARG A 39 11.11 1.26 -4.63
N ARG A 40 10.53 0.13 -4.21
CA ARG A 40 10.24 -1.00 -5.11
C ARG A 40 9.21 -0.61 -6.17
N ALA A 41 8.13 0.05 -5.76
CA ALA A 41 7.10 0.52 -6.68
C ALA A 41 7.65 1.52 -7.70
N GLN A 42 8.53 2.43 -7.28
CA GLN A 42 9.18 3.38 -8.17
C GLN A 42 10.09 2.67 -9.20
N ALA A 43 10.92 1.72 -8.76
CA ALA A 43 11.74 0.94 -9.68
C ALA A 43 10.90 0.18 -10.71
N GLN A 44 9.75 -0.38 -10.30
CA GLN A 44 8.81 -1.04 -11.22
C GLN A 44 8.19 -0.05 -12.21
N ALA A 45 7.83 1.15 -11.77
CA ALA A 45 7.30 2.18 -12.65
C ALA A 45 8.34 2.64 -13.69
N ASP A 46 9.61 2.73 -13.31
CA ASP A 46 10.69 3.13 -14.22
C ASP A 46 10.95 2.05 -15.28
N VAL A 47 10.91 0.75 -14.90
CA VAL A 47 10.97 -0.36 -15.85
C VAL A 47 9.77 -0.30 -16.82
N ALA A 48 8.54 -0.15 -16.31
CA ALA A 48 7.35 -0.08 -17.15
C ALA A 48 7.38 1.10 -18.14
N ARG A 49 7.98 2.24 -17.75
CA ARG A 49 8.20 3.38 -18.66
C ARG A 49 9.19 3.04 -19.77
N ALA A 50 10.28 2.35 -19.44
CA ALA A 50 11.25 1.90 -20.43
C ALA A 50 10.64 0.89 -21.42
N ASP A 51 9.86 -0.07 -20.91
CA ASP A 51 9.16 -1.06 -21.74
C ASP A 51 8.16 -0.40 -22.69
N LEU A 52 7.39 0.59 -22.21
CA LEU A 52 6.49 1.37 -23.06
C LEU A 52 7.25 2.15 -24.15
N ALA A 53 8.40 2.73 -23.84
CA ALA A 53 9.22 3.42 -24.83
C ALA A 53 9.76 2.44 -25.89
N SER A 54 10.25 1.27 -25.47
CA SER A 54 10.71 0.21 -26.37
C SER A 54 9.57 -0.30 -27.27
N LEU A 55 8.38 -0.51 -26.71
CA LEU A 55 7.21 -0.94 -27.48
C LEU A 55 6.81 0.11 -28.52
N LYS A 56 6.81 1.40 -28.14
CA LYS A 56 6.52 2.50 -29.08
C LYS A 56 7.53 2.54 -30.22
N SER A 57 8.82 2.41 -29.94
CA SER A 57 9.86 2.33 -30.97
C SER A 57 9.61 1.16 -31.91
N ARG A 58 9.32 -0.02 -31.35
CA ARG A 58 9.08 -1.23 -32.14
C ARG A 58 7.83 -1.14 -33.03
N VAL A 59 6.76 -0.53 -32.50
CA VAL A 59 5.54 -0.26 -33.28
C VAL A 59 5.85 0.70 -34.43
N HIS A 60 6.62 1.75 -34.18
CA HIS A 60 7.01 2.70 -35.22
C HIS A 60 7.85 2.02 -36.32
N GLU A 61 8.86 1.23 -35.94
CA GLU A 61 9.66 0.43 -36.87
C GLU A 61 8.78 -0.50 -37.73
N LEU A 62 7.78 -1.15 -37.12
CA LEU A 62 6.88 -2.04 -37.83
C LEU A 62 5.97 -1.29 -38.80
N LEU A 63 5.44 -0.14 -38.41
CA LEU A 63 4.63 0.71 -39.27
C LEU A 63 5.45 1.26 -40.44
N ASP A 64 6.68 1.69 -40.20
CA ASP A 64 7.59 2.14 -41.26
C ASP A 64 7.92 1.00 -42.23
N ALA A 65 8.18 -0.20 -41.72
CA ALA A 65 8.40 -1.37 -42.55
C ALA A 65 7.15 -1.71 -43.39
N ALA A 66 5.96 -1.70 -42.77
CA ALA A 66 4.70 -1.95 -43.47
C ALA A 66 4.43 -0.91 -44.57
N ALA A 67 4.67 0.38 -44.29
CA ALA A 67 4.50 1.46 -45.27
C ALA A 67 5.40 1.28 -46.50
N ARG A 68 6.63 0.77 -46.33
CA ARG A 68 7.52 0.44 -47.46
C ARG A 68 7.04 -0.74 -48.29
N HIS A 69 6.32 -1.69 -47.67
CA HIS A 69 5.84 -2.90 -48.34
C HIS A 69 4.42 -2.77 -48.91
N LEU A 70 3.66 -1.74 -48.51
CA LEU A 70 2.29 -1.54 -48.95
C LEU A 70 2.02 -0.06 -49.26
N PRO A 71 2.42 0.42 -50.46
CA PRO A 71 2.46 1.84 -50.80
C PRO A 71 1.08 2.53 -50.94
N ASP A 72 -0.03 1.78 -50.89
CA ASP A 72 -1.40 2.31 -50.93
C ASP A 72 -2.11 2.31 -49.56
N LEU A 73 -1.38 2.13 -48.45
CA LEU A 73 -2.01 2.24 -47.12
C LEU A 73 -2.38 3.70 -46.83
N PRO A 74 -3.62 4.01 -46.42
CA PRO A 74 -3.93 5.32 -45.86
C PRO A 74 -3.01 5.54 -44.66
N ALA A 75 -2.34 6.70 -44.61
CA ALA A 75 -1.51 7.09 -43.47
C ALA A 75 -2.40 7.01 -42.22
N LEU A 76 -2.12 6.05 -41.34
CA LEU A 76 -2.76 6.03 -40.04
C LEU A 76 -2.30 7.30 -39.33
N GLU A 77 -3.20 8.28 -39.20
CA GLU A 77 -3.17 9.26 -38.13
C GLU A 77 -2.92 8.47 -36.84
N GLY A 78 -1.68 8.49 -36.36
CA GLY A 78 -1.30 7.85 -35.11
C GLY A 78 -2.23 8.34 -34.02
N PRO A 79 -2.47 7.55 -32.96
CA PRO A 79 -3.40 7.94 -31.92
C PRO A 79 -3.05 9.37 -31.49
N ALA A 80 -4.04 10.26 -31.54
CA ALA A 80 -3.96 11.63 -31.07
C ALA A 80 -3.52 11.63 -29.59
N LEU A 81 -2.22 11.47 -29.39
CA LEU A 81 -1.50 11.56 -28.12
C LEU A 81 -0.90 12.96 -27.97
N GLU A 82 -1.34 13.89 -28.81
CA GLU A 82 -1.32 15.30 -28.45
C GLU A 82 -2.26 15.50 -27.25
N ARG A 83 -1.64 15.60 -26.07
CA ARG A 83 -2.19 16.27 -24.89
C ARG A 83 -3.35 15.59 -24.16
N ALA A 84 -3.25 14.29 -23.90
CA ALA A 84 -3.76 13.81 -22.62
C ALA A 84 -2.67 14.08 -21.56
N THR A 85 -2.52 15.33 -21.14
CA THR A 85 -1.96 15.60 -19.82
C THR A 85 -2.77 14.75 -18.85
N PRO A 86 -2.18 13.80 -18.11
CA PRO A 86 -2.89 13.27 -16.97
C PRO A 86 -3.09 14.47 -16.03
N GLU A 87 -4.28 15.05 -16.02
CA GLU A 87 -4.72 15.84 -14.89
C GLU A 87 -4.64 14.88 -13.70
N LEU A 88 -3.53 14.96 -12.96
CA LEU A 88 -3.55 14.51 -11.59
C LEU A 88 -4.68 15.31 -10.94
N PRO A 89 -5.67 14.65 -10.31
CA PRO A 89 -6.67 15.37 -9.55
C PRO A 89 -5.90 16.28 -8.58
N PRO A 90 -6.27 17.57 -8.46
CA PRO A 90 -5.60 18.47 -7.53
C PRO A 90 -5.60 17.75 -6.19
N ALA A 91 -4.41 17.59 -5.61
CA ALA A 91 -4.26 17.09 -4.27
C ALA A 91 -5.15 17.94 -3.39
N ARG A 92 -6.34 17.43 -3.07
CA ARG A 92 -7.28 18.12 -2.20
C ARG A 92 -6.55 18.31 -0.90
N GLU A 93 -6.23 19.57 -0.64
CA GLU A 93 -5.75 20.05 0.63
C GLU A 93 -6.55 19.38 1.74
N THR A 94 -5.80 18.70 2.59
CA THR A 94 -6.15 18.22 3.92
C THR A 94 -7.47 18.78 4.46
N ARG A 95 -8.53 17.97 4.39
CA ARG A 95 -9.51 17.94 5.47
C ARG A 95 -9.27 16.67 6.26
N ALA A 96 -8.63 16.82 7.42
CA ALA A 96 -8.58 15.80 8.44
C ALA A 96 -10.00 15.27 8.67
N LEU A 97 -10.23 14.01 8.32
CA LEU A 97 -11.40 13.29 8.81
C LEU A 97 -11.14 13.05 10.30
N PRO A 98 -12.03 13.51 11.21
CA PRO A 98 -11.91 13.12 12.61
C PRO A 98 -11.94 11.60 12.69
N ALA A 99 -11.03 11.04 13.47
CA ALA A 99 -11.00 9.63 13.79
C ALA A 99 -12.40 9.18 14.20
N ALA A 100 -12.99 8.24 13.47
CA ALA A 100 -14.17 7.55 13.95
C ALA A 100 -13.76 6.79 15.21
N SER A 101 -14.07 7.40 16.34
CA SER A 101 -13.99 6.81 17.67
C SER A 101 -14.70 5.47 17.64
N ARG A 102 -13.92 4.39 17.64
CA ARG A 102 -14.41 3.07 18.00
C ARG A 102 -14.41 2.99 19.53
N ALA A 103 -15.58 3.03 20.15
CA ALA A 103 -15.82 2.60 21.52
C ALA A 103 -17.33 2.27 21.71
N PRO A 104 -17.75 1.56 22.77
CA PRO A 104 -18.15 0.14 22.69
C PRO A 104 -19.57 -0.16 23.23
N GLY A 105 -20.04 -1.40 23.04
CA GLY A 105 -21.26 -1.97 23.67
C GLY A 105 -22.51 -1.79 22.80
N THR A 106 -23.31 -2.82 22.53
CA THR A 106 -23.95 -3.72 23.52
C THR A 106 -24.14 -5.14 22.98
N ALA A 107 -24.22 -6.06 23.94
CA ALA A 107 -24.40 -7.49 23.74
C ALA A 107 -25.72 -7.89 23.05
N SER A 108 -25.68 -8.96 22.26
CA SER A 108 -26.72 -9.99 22.28
C SER A 108 -26.18 -11.31 21.76
N GLU A 109 -25.77 -12.09 22.75
CA GLU A 109 -25.91 -13.53 22.87
C GLU A 109 -27.03 -14.15 22.02
N THR A 110 -26.68 -15.10 21.15
CA THR A 110 -27.39 -16.37 20.85
C THR A 110 -26.41 -17.14 19.95
N GLY A 111 -25.79 -18.23 20.38
CA GLY A 111 -26.45 -19.45 20.80
C GLY A 111 -26.37 -20.46 19.65
N LYS A 112 -25.31 -21.28 19.61
CA LYS A 112 -25.35 -22.73 19.33
C LYS A 112 -23.94 -23.32 19.27
N LYS A 113 -23.61 -23.99 20.37
CA LYS A 113 -22.52 -24.96 20.52
C LYS A 113 -23.15 -26.34 20.34
N ARG A 114 -22.41 -27.27 19.70
CA ARG A 114 -22.66 -28.73 19.60
C ARG A 114 -23.75 -29.10 18.59
N GLU A 115 -23.67 -30.17 17.80
CA GLU A 115 -23.01 -31.48 17.86
C GLU A 115 -23.01 -32.01 16.39
N HIS A 116 -22.08 -32.82 15.90
CA HIS A 116 -22.06 -34.27 16.08
C HIS A 116 -20.84 -34.90 15.35
N SER A 117 -20.14 -35.81 16.05
CA SER A 117 -19.65 -37.16 15.64
C SER A 117 -19.28 -37.42 14.17
N ALA A 118 -18.18 -38.12 13.83
CA ALA A 118 -17.85 -39.51 14.20
C ALA A 118 -16.39 -39.79 13.69
N ARG A 119 -15.49 -40.41 14.47
CA ARG A 119 -15.30 -41.86 14.75
C ARG A 119 -14.21 -42.49 13.86
N ALA A 120 -13.23 -43.04 14.56
CA ALA A 120 -12.19 -44.01 14.22
C ALA A 120 -12.26 -44.78 12.89
N ALA A 121 -11.09 -44.93 12.27
CA ALA A 121 -10.50 -46.20 11.86
C ALA A 121 -8.97 -46.05 11.82
#